data_AF-A0A7S0YWH3-F1
#
_entry.id   AF-A0A7S0YWH3-F1
#
_cell.length_a   1.000
_cell.length_b   1.000
_cell.length_c   1.000
_cell.angle_alpha   90.00
_cell.angle_beta   90.00
_cell.angle_gamma   90.00
#
_symmetry.space_group_name_H-M   'P 1'
#
loop_
_entity.id
_entity.type
_entity.pdbx_description
1 polymer ?
#
loop_
_entity_poly.entity_id
_entity_poly.type
_entity_poly.pdbx_seq_one_letter_code
_entity_poly.pdbx_strand_id
1 'polypeptide(L)'
;FSLATVKPVGMLEEEWIREYVHKGRVYVMSVGQKVDRHNTLCVAAGVLHLTLDEATYSKLGLVGQPSPFPSQPGVRHISVDLRPPSFSEGNPEYDRVRACLAKLLPCRLVACQDPGG
;
A
#
# COMPACT_ATOMS: atom_id res chain seq x y z
N PHE A 1 12.04 13.26 -7.37
CA PHE A 1 10.98 12.77 -6.46
C PHE A 1 9.75 13.64 -6.67
N SER A 2 8.57 13.05 -6.59
CA SER A 2 7.28 13.71 -6.76
C SER A 2 6.49 13.62 -5.46
N LEU A 3 5.68 14.63 -5.17
CA LEU A 3 4.88 14.70 -3.96
C LEU A 3 3.46 15.07 -4.34
N ALA A 4 2.50 14.24 -3.96
CA ALA A 4 1.10 14.47 -4.29
C ALA A 4 0.19 13.97 -3.18
N THR A 5 -0.97 14.60 -3.03
CA THR A 5 -2.07 14.06 -2.23
C THR A 5 -2.95 13.25 -3.16
N VAL A 6 -2.98 11.93 -2.97
CA VAL A 6 -3.73 11.02 -3.83
C VAL A 6 -4.51 10.03 -2.99
N LYS A 7 -5.55 9.45 -3.59
CA LYS A 7 -6.27 8.34 -2.99
C LYS A 7 -5.46 7.05 -3.23
N PRO A 8 -5.14 6.26 -2.20
CA PRO A 8 -4.30 5.07 -2.35
C PRO A 8 -4.76 4.05 -3.41
N VAL A 9 -6.07 3.96 -3.64
CA VAL A 9 -6.64 3.00 -4.60
C VAL A 9 -6.15 3.19 -6.04
N GLY A 10 -5.75 4.40 -6.43
CA GLY A 10 -5.23 4.67 -7.78
C GLY A 10 -3.92 3.94 -8.10
N MET A 11 -3.20 3.45 -7.09
CA MET A 11 -2.00 2.62 -7.30
C MET A 11 -2.31 1.17 -7.69
N LEU A 12 -3.59 0.76 -7.66
CA LEU A 12 -4.02 -0.56 -8.13
C LEU A 12 -4.57 -0.54 -9.56
N GLU A 13 -4.59 0.62 -10.20
CA GLU A 13 -4.96 0.74 -11.61
C GLU A 13 -3.95 -0.04 -12.46
N GLU A 14 -4.44 -0.74 -13.47
CA GLU A 14 -3.62 -1.62 -14.31
C GLU A 14 -2.49 -0.84 -14.97
N GLU A 15 -2.77 0.36 -15.48
CA GLU A 15 -1.78 1.24 -16.07
C GLU A 15 -0.70 1.64 -15.07
N TRP A 16 -1.07 1.88 -13.81
CA TRP A 16 -0.12 2.25 -12.76
C TRP A 16 0.80 1.07 -12.41
N ILE A 17 0.24 -0.12 -12.20
CA ILE A 17 1.01 -1.34 -11.92
C ILE A 17 1.95 -1.63 -13.09
N ARG A 18 1.44 -1.61 -14.32
CA ARG A 18 2.23 -1.88 -15.53
C ARG A 18 3.38 -0.88 -15.70
N GLU A 19 3.12 0.40 -15.49
CA GLU A 19 4.11 1.46 -15.72
C GLU A 19 5.17 1.52 -14.60
N TYR A 20 4.76 1.35 -13.35
CA TYR A 20 5.63 1.65 -12.20
C TYR A 20 6.09 0.40 -11.43
N VAL A 21 5.23 -0.61 -11.29
CA VAL A 21 5.54 -1.85 -10.54
C VAL A 21 6.29 -2.84 -11.42
N HIS A 22 5.75 -3.18 -12.60
CA HIS A 22 6.36 -4.19 -13.48
C HIS A 22 7.67 -3.72 -14.10
N LYS A 23 7.81 -2.41 -14.38
CA LYS A 23 9.09 -1.84 -14.81
C LYS A 23 10.13 -1.76 -13.67
N GLY A 24 9.72 -2.08 -12.43
CA GLY A 24 10.61 -2.44 -11.32
C GLY A 24 11.28 -1.28 -10.60
N ARG A 25 10.79 -0.04 -10.75
CA ARG A 25 11.58 1.15 -10.42
C ARG A 25 10.82 2.24 -9.68
N VAL A 26 9.77 1.90 -8.93
CA VAL A 26 9.03 2.89 -8.11
C VAL A 26 9.18 2.60 -6.62
N TYR A 27 9.41 3.66 -5.86
CA TYR A 27 9.23 3.68 -4.42
C TYR A 27 8.20 4.74 -4.08
N VAL A 28 7.18 4.36 -3.33
CA VAL A 28 6.14 5.26 -2.86
C VAL A 28 6.04 5.15 -1.35
N MET A 29 5.88 6.26 -0.64
CA MET A 29 5.70 6.25 0.80
C MET A 29 4.76 7.36 1.25
N SER A 30 3.84 7.05 2.17
CA SER A 30 3.02 8.05 2.84
C SER A 30 3.87 8.91 3.76
N VAL A 31 3.73 10.23 3.70
CA VAL A 31 4.50 11.20 4.48
C VAL A 31 3.61 12.01 5.42
N GLY A 32 4.18 12.49 6.53
CA GLY A 32 3.47 13.29 7.53
C GLY A 32 2.63 12.45 8.52
N GLN A 33 2.63 11.13 8.35
CA GLN A 33 2.02 10.19 9.28
C GLN A 33 3.10 9.46 10.06
N LYS A 34 2.99 9.46 11.39
CA LYS A 34 3.87 8.63 12.21
C LYS A 34 3.42 7.17 12.12
N VAL A 35 4.34 6.31 11.71
CA VAL A 35 4.12 4.85 11.56
C VAL A 35 3.61 4.21 12.85
N ASP A 36 3.91 4.80 14.01
CA ASP A 36 3.49 4.29 15.32
C ASP A 36 2.06 4.63 15.73
N ARG A 37 1.38 5.53 15.02
CA ARG A 37 0.08 6.07 15.42
C ARG A 37 -0.95 6.14 14.31
N HIS A 38 -0.52 5.98 13.07
CA HIS A 38 -1.36 6.23 11.92
C HIS A 38 -1.16 5.19 10.84
N ASN A 39 -2.16 5.08 9.97
CA ASN A 39 -2.13 4.16 8.85
C ASN A 39 -1.10 4.61 7.82
N THR A 40 -0.03 3.84 7.63
CA THR A 40 0.99 4.17 6.63
C THR A 40 0.95 3.20 5.46
N LEU A 41 1.40 3.71 4.32
CA LEU A 41 1.48 2.98 3.06
C LEU A 41 2.89 3.14 2.48
N CYS A 42 3.43 2.05 1.97
CA CYS A 42 4.66 2.04 1.20
C CYS A 42 4.54 1.09 0.02
N VAL A 43 5.08 1.44 -1.15
CA VAL A 43 5.32 0.52 -2.26
C VAL A 43 6.81 0.47 -2.48
N ALA A 44 7.39 -0.73 -2.38
CA ALA A 44 8.81 -0.95 -2.61
C ALA A 44 9.02 -2.34 -3.22
N ALA A 45 9.92 -2.46 -4.20
CA ALA A 45 10.24 -3.72 -4.88
C ALA A 45 9.00 -4.48 -5.41
N GLY A 46 7.98 -3.74 -5.82
CA GLY A 46 6.71 -4.29 -6.34
C GLY A 46 5.76 -4.82 -5.27
N VAL A 47 6.05 -4.60 -3.99
CA VAL A 47 5.20 -5.00 -2.86
C VAL A 47 4.57 -3.77 -2.24
N LEU A 48 3.25 -3.83 -2.05
CA LEU A 48 2.49 -2.87 -1.25
C LEU A 48 2.55 -3.29 0.23
N HIS A 49 3.13 -2.44 1.06
CA HIS A 49 3.16 -2.56 2.50
C HIS A 49 2.15 -1.58 3.12
N LEU A 50 1.27 -2.10 3.97
CA LEU A 50 0.34 -1.32 4.76
C LEU A 50 0.62 -1.55 6.24
N THR A 51 0.70 -0.47 7.00
CA THR A 51 0.66 -0.52 8.46
C THR A 51 -0.67 0.07 8.87
N LEU A 52 -1.53 -0.74 9.48
CA LEU A 52 -2.88 -0.35 9.85
C LEU A 52 -3.07 -0.44 11.36
N ASP A 53 -3.77 0.54 11.93
CA ASP A 53 -4.28 0.43 13.29
C ASP A 53 -5.37 -0.65 13.40
N GLU A 54 -5.67 -1.06 14.63
CA GLU A 54 -6.62 -2.15 14.91
C GLU A 54 -8.04 -1.85 14.40
N ALA A 55 -8.48 -0.60 14.57
CA ALA A 55 -9.82 -0.16 14.20
C ALA A 55 -10.02 -0.18 12.67
N THR A 56 -8.96 0.16 11.93
CA THR A 56 -8.92 0.16 10.48
C THR A 56 -8.79 -1.28 9.98
N TYR A 57 -7.82 -2.05 10.48
CA TYR A 57 -7.59 -3.44 10.12
C TYR A 57 -8.86 -4.30 10.24
N SER A 58 -9.56 -4.22 11.38
CA SER A 58 -10.75 -5.03 11.66
C SER A 58 -11.90 -4.79 10.68
N LYS A 59 -11.94 -3.62 10.03
CA LYS A 59 -12.97 -3.24 9.05
C LYS A 59 -12.63 -3.64 7.61
N LEU A 60 -11.38 -4.05 7.36
CA LEU A 60 -10.83 -4.21 6.01
C LEU A 60 -10.67 -5.68 5.61
N GLY A 61 -10.63 -6.61 6.57
CA GLY A 61 -10.62 -8.05 6.28
C GLY A 61 -9.39 -8.55 5.51
N LEU A 62 -8.28 -7.81 5.60
CA LEU A 62 -6.99 -8.21 5.05
C LEU A 62 -6.28 -9.15 6.02
N VAL A 63 -5.46 -10.07 5.49
CA VAL A 63 -4.61 -10.93 6.32
C VAL A 63 -3.32 -10.15 6.62
N GLY A 64 -3.15 -9.74 7.87
CA GLY A 64 -1.97 -9.00 8.33
C GLY A 64 -1.24 -9.74 9.46
N GLN A 65 0.06 -9.48 9.56
CA GLN A 65 0.88 -9.94 10.67
C GLN A 65 0.87 -8.91 11.81
N PRO A 66 0.98 -9.34 13.09
CA PRO A 66 1.19 -8.42 14.20
C PRO A 66 2.41 -7.54 13.99
N SER A 67 2.35 -6.30 14.47
CA SER A 67 3.54 -5.45 14.49
C SER A 67 4.66 -6.09 15.32
N PRO A 68 5.91 -6.06 14.83
CA PRO A 68 7.06 -6.50 15.63
C PRO A 68 7.38 -5.52 16.76
N PHE A 69 6.76 -4.34 16.80
CA PHE A 69 6.99 -3.34 17.83
C PHE A 69 6.10 -3.60 19.05
N PRO A 70 6.68 -3.93 20.23
CA PRO A 70 5.90 -4.21 21.43
C PRO A 70 5.03 -3.03 21.89
N SER A 71 5.40 -1.81 21.51
CA SER A 71 4.65 -0.59 21.79
C SER A 71 3.35 -0.46 20.99
N GLN A 72 3.06 -1.37 20.05
CA GLN A 72 1.94 -1.27 19.10
C GLN A 72 1.18 -2.62 18.92
N PRO A 73 0.61 -3.19 19.99
CA PRO A 73 0.00 -4.53 19.96
C PRO A 73 -1.21 -4.66 19.01
N GLY A 74 -1.92 -3.55 18.75
CA GLY A 74 -3.07 -3.50 17.84
C GLY A 74 -2.72 -3.23 16.38
N VAL A 75 -1.47 -2.89 16.06
CA VAL A 75 -1.05 -2.56 14.69
C VAL A 75 -0.80 -3.83 13.89
N ARG A 76 -1.23 -3.82 12.63
CA ARG A 76 -1.04 -4.92 11.67
C ARG A 76 -0.25 -4.46 10.47
N HIS A 77 0.68 -5.30 10.05
CA HIS A 77 1.49 -5.13 8.85
C HIS A 77 0.98 -6.09 7.78
N ILE A 78 0.60 -5.54 6.63
CA ILE A 78 0.11 -6.30 5.49
C ILE A 78 1.08 -6.07 4.34
N SER A 79 1.43 -7.14 3.65
CA SER A 79 2.28 -7.11 2.47
C SER A 79 1.53 -7.79 1.33
N VAL A 80 1.39 -7.10 0.21
CA VAL A 80 0.71 -7.60 -1.00
C VAL A 80 1.66 -7.47 -2.17
N ASP A 81 1.96 -8.59 -2.84
CA ASP A 81 2.77 -8.56 -4.04
C ASP A 81 1.91 -8.11 -5.24
N LEU A 82 2.28 -6.98 -5.86
CA LEU A 82 1.55 -6.40 -6.99
C LEU A 82 2.04 -6.94 -8.34
N ARG A 83 3.11 -7.74 -8.36
CA ARG A 83 3.76 -8.23 -9.59
C ARG A 83 3.02 -9.37 -10.27
N PRO A 84 2.41 -10.35 -9.57
CA PRO A 84 1.75 -11.47 -10.22
C PRO A 84 0.67 -11.00 -11.21
N PRO A 85 0.63 -11.52 -12.44
CA PRO A 85 -0.42 -11.19 -13.41
C PRO A 85 -1.83 -11.54 -12.92
N SER A 86 -1.93 -12.49 -11.97
CA SER A 86 -3.17 -12.86 -11.31
C SER A 86 -3.71 -11.78 -10.36
N PHE A 87 -2.92 -10.77 -10.01
CA PHE A 87 -3.33 -9.66 -9.16
C PHE A 87 -4.03 -8.59 -10.00
N SER A 88 -5.25 -8.89 -10.42
CA SER A 88 -6.08 -8.05 -11.30
C SER A 88 -7.54 -8.07 -10.85
N GLU A 89 -8.38 -7.23 -11.46
CA GLU A 89 -9.84 -7.24 -11.21
C GLU A 89 -10.44 -8.65 -11.33
N GLY A 90 -11.31 -9.00 -10.38
CA GLY A 90 -11.92 -10.34 -10.28
C GLY A 90 -11.10 -11.35 -9.49
N ASN A 91 -9.84 -11.04 -9.12
CA ASN A 91 -9.12 -11.82 -8.13
C ASN A 91 -9.60 -11.46 -6.71
N PRO A 92 -9.96 -12.45 -5.85
CA PRO A 92 -10.45 -12.17 -4.50
C PRO A 92 -9.49 -11.40 -3.59
N GLU A 93 -8.18 -11.54 -3.78
CA GLU A 93 -7.17 -10.74 -3.08
C GLU A 93 -7.14 -9.30 -3.61
N TYR A 94 -7.10 -9.12 -4.93
CA TYR A 94 -7.15 -7.80 -5.57
C TYR A 94 -8.39 -7.02 -5.13
N ASP A 95 -9.57 -7.64 -5.19
CA ASP A 95 -10.84 -6.99 -4.84
C ASP A 95 -10.88 -6.56 -3.37
N ARG A 96 -10.32 -7.38 -2.47
CA ARG A 96 -10.19 -7.04 -1.05
C ARG A 96 -9.23 -5.88 -0.82
N VAL A 97 -8.07 -5.89 -1.49
CA VAL A 97 -7.08 -4.80 -1.37
C VAL A 97 -7.64 -3.50 -1.97
N ARG A 98 -8.31 -3.56 -3.11
CA ARG A 98 -8.99 -2.42 -3.73
C ARG A 98 -10.09 -1.85 -2.84
N ALA A 99 -10.96 -2.70 -2.30
CA ALA A 99 -11.99 -2.27 -1.34
C ALA A 99 -11.37 -1.65 -0.08
N CYS A 100 -10.22 -2.16 0.38
CA CYS A 100 -9.48 -1.60 1.48
C CYS A 100 -8.96 -0.19 1.16
N LEU A 101 -8.15 -0.06 0.10
CA LEU A 101 -7.56 1.22 -0.29
C LEU A 101 -8.61 2.27 -0.68
N ALA A 102 -9.77 1.84 -1.19
CA ALA A 102 -10.89 2.73 -1.53
C ALA A 102 -11.53 3.39 -0.28
N LYS A 103 -11.43 2.75 0.89
CA LYS A 103 -11.93 3.28 2.17
C LYS A 103 -10.93 4.22 2.85
N LEU A 104 -9.66 4.16 2.45
CA LEU A 104 -8.64 5.06 2.99
C LEU A 104 -8.86 6.49 2.49
N LEU A 105 -8.61 7.44 3.38
CA LEU A 105 -8.60 8.86 3.04
C LEU A 105 -7.41 9.17 2.12
N PRO A 106 -7.52 10.20 1.26
CA PRO A 106 -6.38 10.71 0.52
C PRO A 106 -5.21 11.01 1.47
N CYS A 107 -4.03 10.54 1.12
CA CYS A 107 -2.82 10.76 1.91
C CYS A 107 -1.73 11.36 1.03
N ARG A 108 -0.81 12.07 1.69
CA ARG A 108 0.31 12.69 1.01
C ARG A 108 1.36 11.63 0.77
N LEU A 109 1.68 11.36 -0.50
CA LEU A 109 2.65 10.37 -0.92
C LEU A 109 3.87 11.07 -1.50
N VAL A 110 5.06 10.62 -1.11
CA VAL A 110 6.30 10.87 -1.85
C VAL A 110 6.56 9.67 -2.74
N ALA A 111 6.85 9.92 -4.01
CA ALA A 111 7.26 8.91 -4.97
C ALA A 111 8.64 9.23 -5.53
N CYS A 112 9.51 8.24 -5.63
CA CYS A 112 10.69 8.32 -6.49
C CYS A 112 10.67 7.17 -7.48
N GLN A 113 11.03 7.50 -8.71
CA GLN A 113 11.25 6.53 -9.76
C GLN A 113 12.74 6.51 -10.07
N ASP A 114 13.31 5.33 -10.24
CA ASP A 114 14.64 5.19 -10.83
C ASP A 114 14.48 5.17 -12.37
N PRO A 115 14.90 6.22 -13.09
CA PRO A 115 14.86 6.20 -14.55
C PRO A 115 15.93 5.26 -15.16
N GLY A 116 16.89 4.78 -14.36
CA GLY A 116 18.09 4.08 -14.82
C GLY A 116 17.93 2.57 -15.00
N GLY A 117 18.35 2.11 -16.17
CA GLY A 117 18.57 0.72 -16.55
C GLY A 117 18.33 0.57 -18.03
#